data_AF-A0A917FYQ6-F1
#
_entry.id   AF-A0A917FYQ6-F1
#
_cell.length_a   1.000
_cell.length_b   1.000
_cell.length_c   1.000
_cell.angle_alpha   90.00
_cell.angle_beta   90.00
_cell.angle_gamma   90.00
#
_symmetry.space_group_name_H-M   'P 1'
#
loop_
_entity.id
_entity.type
_entity.pdbx_description
1 polymer ?
#
loop_
_entity_poly.entity_id
_entity_poly.type
_entity_poly.pdbx_seq_one_letter_code
_entity_poly.pdbx_strand_id
1 'polypeptide(L)'
;MQNAPIISLEEMMTESELFQSIYPDLIGEIDRVEHVRGKLNDFQLMRAVSYAKNGLGVLSYERRQNINAIFEVFSEIYRQEGRESAHQWASDTLGCEVPVLQVDELNELSNVVPVDASEDASEYVSNDARARLEELSSMIQEKEADLLQLYREYYQLQNHTDKDES
;
A
#
# COMPACT_ATOMS: atom_id res chain seq x y z
N MET A 1 -5.90 -8.26 -36.75
CA MET A 1 -6.62 -7.17 -36.07
C MET A 1 -7.05 -7.72 -34.72
N GLN A 2 -6.26 -7.45 -33.69
CA GLN A 2 -6.56 -7.93 -32.33
C GLN A 2 -7.63 -7.00 -31.76
N ASN A 3 -8.82 -7.54 -31.50
CA ASN A 3 -9.86 -6.86 -30.74
C ASN A 3 -9.27 -6.57 -29.36
N ALA A 4 -9.08 -5.29 -29.03
CA ALA A 4 -8.87 -4.89 -27.65
C ALA A 4 -10.10 -5.40 -26.87
N PRO A 5 -9.92 -6.20 -25.80
CA PRO A 5 -11.04 -6.57 -24.96
C PRO A 5 -11.59 -5.25 -24.41
N ILE A 6 -12.85 -4.98 -24.71
CA ILE A 6 -13.57 -3.84 -24.14
C ILE A 6 -13.79 -4.25 -22.68
N ILE A 7 -12.84 -3.88 -21.82
CA ILE A 7 -12.94 -4.06 -20.37
C ILE A 7 -14.20 -3.31 -19.94
N SER A 8 -15.11 -4.01 -19.29
CA SER A 8 -16.32 -3.40 -18.74
C SER A 8 -15.95 -2.45 -17.60
N LEU A 9 -16.82 -1.46 -17.35
CA LEU A 9 -16.61 -0.51 -16.25
C LEU A 9 -16.46 -1.23 -14.89
N GLU A 10 -17.22 -2.29 -14.68
CA GLU A 10 -17.20 -3.12 -13.46
C GLU A 10 -15.87 -3.87 -13.30
N GLU A 11 -15.33 -4.43 -14.40
CA GLU A 11 -14.01 -5.06 -14.40
C GLU A 11 -12.92 -4.02 -14.11
N MET A 12 -12.99 -2.84 -14.72
CA MET A 12 -12.02 -1.77 -14.47
C MET A 12 -12.04 -1.32 -13.01
N MET A 13 -13.23 -1.19 -12.39
CA MET A 13 -13.36 -0.87 -10.96
C MET A 13 -12.76 -1.96 -10.07
N THR A 14 -13.10 -3.22 -10.33
CA THR A 14 -12.60 -4.35 -9.53
C THR A 14 -11.08 -4.47 -9.60
N GLU A 15 -10.47 -4.24 -10.76
CA GLU A 15 -9.01 -4.27 -10.89
C GLU A 15 -8.33 -3.01 -10.37
N SER A 16 -9.03 -1.88 -10.35
CA SER A 16 -8.55 -0.67 -9.66
C SER A 16 -8.48 -0.90 -8.16
N GLU A 17 -9.54 -1.46 -7.54
CA GLU A 17 -9.55 -1.84 -6.13
C GLU A 17 -8.44 -2.83 -5.79
N LEU A 18 -8.23 -3.82 -6.66
CA LEU A 18 -7.18 -4.79 -6.47
C LEU A 18 -5.79 -4.14 -6.56
N PHE A 19 -5.56 -3.26 -7.54
CA PHE A 19 -4.31 -2.54 -7.65
C PHE A 19 -4.09 -1.59 -6.46
N GLN A 20 -5.11 -0.87 -6.00
CA GLN A 20 -5.06 -0.04 -4.79
C GLN A 20 -4.61 -0.85 -3.57
N SER A 21 -5.08 -2.08 -3.42
CA SER A 21 -4.74 -2.93 -2.27
C SER A 21 -3.24 -3.24 -2.14
N ILE A 22 -2.52 -3.29 -3.26
CA ILE A 22 -1.07 -3.58 -3.30
C ILE A 22 -0.22 -2.35 -3.61
N TYR A 23 -0.86 -1.20 -3.85
CA TYR A 23 -0.18 0.03 -4.19
C TYR A 23 0.75 0.54 -3.07
N PRO A 24 0.37 0.47 -1.77
CA PRO A 24 1.27 0.83 -0.68
C PRO A 24 2.55 -0.01 -0.66
N ASP A 25 2.47 -1.31 -0.97
CA ASP A 25 3.63 -2.21 -1.02
C ASP A 25 4.56 -1.85 -2.19
N LEU A 26 3.98 -1.51 -3.35
CA LEU A 26 4.73 -1.06 -4.52
C LEU A 26 5.50 0.22 -4.22
N ILE A 27 4.81 1.24 -3.71
CA ILE A 27 5.43 2.54 -3.39
C ILE A 27 6.43 2.39 -2.25
N GLY A 28 6.13 1.60 -1.22
CA GLY A 28 7.07 1.32 -0.12
C GLY A 28 8.37 0.70 -0.62
N GLU A 29 8.32 -0.23 -1.57
CA GLU A 29 9.53 -0.80 -2.18
C GLU A 29 10.28 0.17 -3.09
N ILE A 30 9.57 1.01 -3.84
CA ILE A 30 10.18 2.09 -4.63
C ILE A 30 10.91 3.05 -3.69
N ASP A 31 10.24 3.56 -2.66
CA ASP A 31 10.77 4.49 -1.66
C ASP A 31 12.01 3.92 -0.98
N ARG A 32 11.94 2.66 -0.54
CA ARG A 32 13.06 1.97 0.10
C ARG A 32 14.30 1.91 -0.78
N VAL A 33 14.14 1.69 -2.08
CA VAL A 33 15.25 1.61 -3.03
C VAL A 33 15.74 2.99 -3.45
N GLU A 34 14.83 3.94 -3.69
CA GLU A 34 15.16 5.33 -4.04
C GLU A 34 15.91 6.03 -2.94
N HIS A 35 15.53 5.82 -1.67
CA HIS A 35 16.21 6.44 -0.53
C HIS A 35 17.69 6.03 -0.43
N VAL A 36 18.03 4.81 -0.88
CA VAL A 36 19.41 4.29 -0.78
C VAL A 36 20.23 4.57 -2.04
N ARG A 37 19.62 4.54 -3.22
CA ARG A 37 20.34 4.53 -4.51
C ARG A 37 19.86 5.55 -5.53
N GLY A 38 18.80 6.30 -5.24
CA GLY A 38 18.09 7.13 -6.22
C GLY A 38 17.21 6.30 -7.16
N LYS A 39 16.78 6.93 -8.27
CA LYS A 39 15.80 6.38 -9.23
C LYS A 39 16.08 4.91 -9.58
N LEU A 40 15.04 4.08 -9.53
CA LEU A 40 15.14 2.65 -9.83
C LEU A 40 15.49 2.44 -11.30
N ASN A 41 16.40 1.49 -11.56
CA ASN A 41 16.58 0.93 -12.89
C ASN A 41 15.49 -0.10 -13.22
N ASP A 42 15.37 -0.50 -14.48
CA ASP A 42 14.34 -1.42 -14.96
C ASP A 42 14.27 -2.73 -14.17
N PHE A 43 15.42 -3.30 -13.82
CA PHE A 43 15.45 -4.54 -13.04
C PHE A 43 14.92 -4.33 -11.62
N GLN A 44 15.27 -3.22 -10.97
CA GLN A 44 14.79 -2.87 -9.64
C GLN A 44 13.28 -2.59 -9.66
N LEU A 45 12.80 -1.87 -10.67
CA LEU A 45 11.38 -1.57 -10.85
C LEU A 45 10.58 -2.86 -11.06
N MET A 46 11.04 -3.75 -11.95
CA MET A 46 10.41 -5.05 -12.17
C MET A 46 10.41 -5.92 -10.91
N ARG A 47 11.46 -5.81 -10.08
CA ARG A 47 11.52 -6.52 -8.79
C ARG A 47 10.51 -5.94 -7.79
N ALA A 48 10.37 -4.62 -7.70
CA ALA A 48 9.37 -3.96 -6.85
C ALA A 48 7.95 -4.36 -7.28
N VAL A 49 7.68 -4.35 -8.59
CA VAL A 49 6.41 -4.84 -9.16
C VAL A 49 6.17 -6.31 -8.81
N SER A 50 7.18 -7.17 -8.95
CA SER A 50 7.06 -8.58 -8.58
C SER A 50 6.80 -8.77 -7.09
N TYR A 51 7.35 -7.91 -6.24
CA TYR A 51 7.13 -7.95 -4.79
C TYR A 51 5.69 -7.57 -4.46
N ALA A 52 5.19 -6.45 -4.98
CA ALA A 52 3.81 -6.00 -4.77
C ALA A 52 2.79 -7.04 -5.27
N LYS A 53 3.08 -7.70 -6.40
CA LYS A 53 2.22 -8.78 -6.93
C LYS A 53 2.08 -9.99 -6.01
N ASN A 54 3.01 -10.22 -5.08
CA ASN A 54 2.86 -11.31 -4.10
C ASN A 54 1.67 -11.09 -3.16
N GLY A 55 1.23 -9.84 -2.97
CA GLY A 55 0.03 -9.50 -2.18
C GLY A 55 -1.29 -9.88 -2.86
N LEU A 56 -1.30 -10.14 -4.16
CA LEU A 56 -2.52 -10.35 -4.95
C LEU A 56 -3.17 -11.75 -4.83
N GLY A 57 -2.50 -12.70 -4.17
CA GLY A 57 -2.97 -14.08 -4.11
C GLY A 57 -3.16 -14.73 -5.49
N VAL A 58 -4.04 -15.74 -5.55
CA VAL A 58 -4.30 -16.48 -6.79
C VAL A 58 -5.38 -15.77 -7.61
N LEU A 59 -4.97 -15.10 -8.68
CA LEU A 59 -5.86 -14.47 -9.65
C LEU A 59 -6.16 -15.39 -10.85
N SER A 60 -7.33 -15.20 -11.46
CA SER A 60 -7.65 -15.81 -12.76
C SER A 60 -6.75 -15.23 -13.87
N TYR A 61 -6.71 -15.90 -15.01
CA TYR A 61 -5.86 -15.50 -16.13
C TYR A 61 -6.17 -14.07 -16.62
N GLU A 62 -7.44 -13.75 -16.79
CA GLU A 62 -7.92 -12.45 -17.27
C GLU A 62 -7.57 -11.32 -16.31
N ARG A 63 -7.84 -11.53 -15.02
CA ARG A 63 -7.49 -10.56 -13.96
C ARG A 63 -5.99 -10.28 -13.92
N ARG A 64 -5.17 -11.33 -14.09
CA ARG A 64 -3.71 -11.19 -14.18
C ARG A 64 -3.28 -10.37 -15.39
N GLN A 65 -3.93 -10.51 -16.54
CA GLN A 65 -3.64 -9.69 -17.72
C GLN A 65 -3.95 -8.22 -17.47
N ASN A 66 -5.11 -7.91 -16.88
CA ASN A 66 -5.52 -6.54 -16.59
C ASN A 66 -4.55 -5.86 -15.61
N ILE A 67 -4.19 -6.55 -14.52
CA ILE A 67 -3.22 -6.03 -13.56
C ILE A 67 -1.83 -5.87 -14.19
N ASN A 68 -1.39 -6.80 -15.04
CA ASN A 68 -0.12 -6.65 -15.75
C ASN A 68 -0.13 -5.42 -16.65
N ALA A 69 -1.23 -5.15 -17.37
CA ALA A 69 -1.37 -3.96 -18.20
C ALA A 69 -1.29 -2.67 -17.36
N ILE A 70 -1.94 -2.63 -16.19
CA ILE A 70 -1.83 -1.52 -15.24
C ILE A 70 -0.36 -1.29 -14.83
N PHE A 71 0.34 -2.36 -14.45
CA PHE A 71 1.75 -2.28 -14.08
C PHE A 71 2.67 -1.85 -15.22
N GLU A 72 2.36 -2.26 -16.45
CA GLU A 72 3.12 -1.84 -17.63
C GLU A 72 2.99 -0.34 -17.86
N VAL A 73 1.78 0.20 -17.79
CA VAL A 73 1.54 1.66 -17.92
C VAL A 73 2.22 2.41 -16.79
N PHE A 74 2.05 1.98 -15.54
CA PHE A 74 2.74 2.58 -14.39
C PHE A 74 4.26 2.61 -14.59
N SER A 75 4.83 1.47 -15.00
CA SER A 75 6.28 1.33 -15.18
C SER A 75 6.81 2.15 -16.35
N GLU A 76 6.02 2.36 -17.39
CA GLU A 76 6.37 3.25 -18.51
C GLU A 76 6.43 4.70 -18.05
N ILE A 77 5.40 5.19 -17.36
CA ILE A 77 5.35 6.56 -16.83
C ILE A 77 6.49 6.79 -15.84
N TYR A 78 6.74 5.84 -14.94
CA TYR A 78 7.85 5.93 -14.00
C TYR A 78 9.21 6.05 -14.70
N ARG A 79 9.43 5.29 -15.78
CA ARG A 79 10.67 5.34 -16.54
C ARG A 79 10.86 6.68 -17.23
N GLN A 80 9.83 7.17 -17.91
CA GLN A 80 9.89 8.40 -18.70
C GLN A 80 9.95 9.66 -17.84
N GLU A 81 9.06 9.76 -16.86
CA GLU A 81 8.79 11.03 -16.16
C GLU A 81 9.19 10.96 -14.68
N GLY A 82 9.29 9.76 -14.11
CA GLY A 82 9.70 9.55 -12.73
C GLY A 82 8.51 9.23 -11.80
N ARG A 83 8.85 9.14 -10.52
CA ARG A 83 7.93 8.70 -9.46
C ARG A 83 6.69 9.57 -9.34
N GLU A 84 6.86 10.89 -9.29
CA GLU A 84 5.76 11.82 -9.04
C GLU A 84 4.68 11.71 -10.13
N SER A 85 5.06 11.70 -11.41
CA SER A 85 4.12 11.48 -12.52
C SER A 85 3.43 10.11 -12.45
N ALA A 86 4.17 9.04 -12.13
CA ALA A 86 3.59 7.71 -12.02
C ALA A 86 2.60 7.61 -10.84
N HIS A 87 2.89 8.32 -9.75
CA HIS A 87 1.99 8.44 -8.61
C HIS A 87 0.74 9.24 -8.94
N GLN A 88 0.90 10.40 -9.56
CA GLN A 88 -0.21 11.23 -10.01
C GLN A 88 -1.14 10.46 -10.96
N TRP A 89 -0.58 9.73 -11.93
CA TRP A 89 -1.37 8.89 -12.83
C TRP A 89 -2.16 7.81 -12.09
N ALA A 90 -1.53 7.13 -11.11
CA ALA A 90 -2.19 6.09 -10.33
C ALA A 90 -3.32 6.67 -9.46
N SER A 91 -3.12 7.86 -8.90
CA SER A 91 -4.14 8.59 -8.15
C SER A 91 -5.31 8.99 -9.07
N ASP A 92 -5.04 9.67 -10.18
CA ASP A 92 -6.07 10.18 -11.09
C ASP A 92 -6.86 9.08 -11.80
N THR A 93 -6.18 7.98 -12.17
CA THR A 93 -6.78 6.91 -12.99
C THR A 93 -7.41 5.82 -12.15
N LEU A 94 -6.76 5.46 -11.03
CA LEU A 94 -7.10 4.28 -10.24
C LEU A 94 -7.50 4.63 -8.82
N GLY A 95 -7.54 5.91 -8.42
CA GLY A 95 -7.87 6.32 -7.05
C GLY A 95 -6.85 5.85 -6.02
N CYS A 96 -5.60 5.64 -6.42
CA CYS A 96 -4.54 5.19 -5.53
C CYS A 96 -4.06 6.35 -4.65
N GLU A 97 -4.59 6.42 -3.43
CA GLU A 97 -4.05 7.31 -2.40
C GLU A 97 -2.98 6.54 -1.61
N VAL A 98 -1.76 7.07 -1.57
CA VAL A 98 -0.86 6.71 -0.48
C VAL A 98 -1.43 7.41 0.75
N PRO A 99 -1.62 6.72 1.90
CA PRO A 99 -1.92 7.43 3.14
C PRO A 99 -0.76 8.37 3.40
N VAL A 100 -0.94 9.62 3.02
CA VAL A 100 -0.04 10.70 3.42
C VAL A 100 -0.22 10.74 4.92
N LEU A 101 0.70 10.13 5.67
CA LEU A 101 0.99 10.64 7.00
C LEU A 101 1.33 12.11 6.74
N GLN A 102 0.38 12.99 7.02
CA GLN A 102 0.37 14.40 6.62
C GLN A 102 1.66 15.08 7.07
N VAL A 103 2.68 15.07 6.20
CA VAL A 103 3.87 15.90 6.38
C VAL A 103 3.58 17.33 5.90
N ASP A 104 2.52 17.52 5.09
CA ASP A 104 2.18 18.80 4.49
C ASP A 104 1.26 19.71 5.32
N GLU A 105 0.49 19.20 6.30
CA GLU A 105 -0.24 20.10 7.22
C GLU A 105 0.68 20.89 8.18
N LEU A 106 1.96 20.53 8.26
CA LEU A 106 2.97 21.29 9.01
C LEU A 106 3.62 22.40 8.18
N ASN A 107 3.45 22.41 6.85
CA ASN A 107 4.15 23.36 5.99
C ASN A 107 3.36 24.67 5.76
N GLU A 108 2.04 24.69 5.99
CA GLU A 108 1.23 25.92 5.89
C GLU A 108 1.34 26.84 7.12
N LEU A 109 1.90 26.39 8.24
CA LEU A 109 2.21 27.24 9.40
C LEU A 109 3.60 27.92 9.29
N SER A 110 4.36 27.62 8.23
CA SER A 110 5.74 28.11 7.99
C SER A 110 5.82 29.61 7.66
N ASN A 111 4.71 30.30 7.43
CA ASN A 111 4.73 31.66 6.84
C ASN A 111 4.39 32.82 7.78
N VAL A 112 4.43 32.67 9.12
CA VAL A 112 4.24 33.81 10.02
C VAL A 112 5.28 33.85 11.15
N VAL A 113 6.29 34.69 10.93
CA VAL A 113 7.23 35.35 11.86
C VAL A 113 8.53 34.59 12.24
N PRO A 114 9.71 35.22 12.04
CA PRO A 114 11.00 34.70 12.46
C PRO A 114 11.34 35.18 13.88
N VAL A 115 11.43 34.28 14.86
CA VAL A 115 12.17 34.55 16.11
C VAL A 115 12.76 33.25 16.67
N ASP A 116 14.08 33.18 16.54
CA ASP A 116 15.08 32.70 17.51
C ASP A 116 14.63 31.82 18.69
N ALA A 117 15.44 30.78 18.93
CA ALA A 117 15.60 29.93 20.12
C ALA A 117 14.93 28.52 20.15
N SER A 118 15.84 27.55 20.34
CA SER A 118 15.69 26.16 20.81
C SER A 118 15.42 25.04 19.77
N GLU A 119 16.52 24.47 19.28
CA GLU A 119 16.61 23.21 18.51
C GLU A 119 16.22 21.95 19.33
N ASP A 120 15.75 22.09 20.57
CA ASP A 120 15.60 20.97 21.53
C ASP A 120 14.15 20.46 21.64
N ALA A 121 13.16 21.11 21.03
CA ALA A 121 11.74 20.71 21.14
C ALA A 121 11.27 19.73 20.04
N SER A 122 11.97 19.70 18.90
CA SER A 122 11.63 18.87 17.73
C SER A 122 11.82 17.37 17.99
N GLU A 123 12.81 17.01 18.80
CA GLU A 123 13.19 15.61 19.03
C GLU A 123 12.25 14.91 20.04
N TYR A 124 11.71 15.64 21.03
CA TYR A 124 10.77 15.08 22.00
C TYR A 124 9.40 14.75 21.40
N VAL A 125 8.90 15.58 20.47
CA VAL A 125 7.60 15.36 19.81
C VAL A 125 7.66 14.15 18.86
N SER A 126 8.79 13.94 18.18
CA SER A 126 9.00 12.76 17.33
C SER A 126 9.11 11.46 18.14
N ASN A 127 9.66 11.53 19.36
CA ASN A 127 9.80 10.36 20.23
C ASN A 127 8.45 9.93 20.84
N ASP A 128 7.58 10.87 21.17
CA ASP A 128 6.24 10.57 21.71
C ASP A 128 5.33 9.90 20.67
N ALA A 129 5.32 10.43 19.43
CA ALA A 129 4.57 9.83 18.33
C ALA A 129 5.07 8.41 18.00
N ARG A 130 6.39 8.19 18.04
CA ARG A 130 6.98 6.87 17.83
C ARG A 130 6.64 5.89 18.95
N ALA A 131 6.68 6.34 20.21
CA ALA A 131 6.27 5.53 21.34
C ALA A 131 4.79 5.11 21.23
N ARG A 132 3.93 6.04 20.78
CA ARG A 132 2.51 5.75 20.54
C ARG A 132 2.29 4.74 19.41
N LEU A 133 3.08 4.81 18.34
CA LEU A 133 3.02 3.83 17.25
C LEU A 133 3.46 2.43 17.70
N GLU A 134 4.53 2.33 18.49
CA GLU A 134 5.00 1.06 19.05
C GLU A 134 3.96 0.44 20.01
N GLU A 135 3.29 1.28 20.81
CA GLU A 135 2.18 0.86 21.68
C GLU A 135 1.00 0.33 20.86
N LEU A 136 0.55 1.08 19.85
CA LEU A 136 -0.55 0.68 18.98
C LEU A 136 -0.23 -0.61 18.21
N SER A 137 1.00 -0.75 17.72
CA SER A 137 1.44 -1.97 17.06
C SER A 137 1.38 -3.18 18.00
N SER A 138 1.75 -2.99 19.26
CA SER A 138 1.69 -4.05 20.28
C SER A 138 0.24 -4.46 20.58
N MET A 139 -0.65 -3.48 20.68
CA MET A 139 -2.09 -3.72 20.87
C MET A 139 -2.72 -4.47 19.69
N ILE A 140 -2.32 -4.15 18.46
CA ILE A 140 -2.80 -4.84 17.25
C ILE A 140 -2.39 -6.32 17.31
N GLN A 141 -1.12 -6.61 17.60
CA GLN A 141 -0.64 -7.99 17.70
C GLN A 141 -1.38 -8.80 18.78
N GLU A 142 -1.67 -8.19 19.92
CA GLU A 142 -2.46 -8.82 20.98
C GLU A 142 -3.88 -9.14 20.48
N LYS A 143 -4.52 -8.19 19.80
CA LYS A 143 -5.89 -8.39 19.27
C LYS A 143 -5.94 -9.41 18.14
N GLU A 144 -4.92 -9.50 17.29
CA GLU A 144 -4.80 -10.55 16.28
C GLU A 144 -4.64 -11.94 16.93
N ALA A 145 -3.88 -12.04 18.01
CA ALA A 145 -3.73 -13.28 18.77
C ALA A 145 -5.06 -13.71 19.43
N ASP A 146 -5.77 -12.77 20.07
CA ASP A 146 -7.11 -12.98 20.63
C ASP A 146 -8.07 -13.49 19.55
N LEU A 147 -8.08 -12.85 18.38
CA LEU A 147 -8.95 -13.20 17.26
C LEU A 147 -8.65 -14.62 16.74
N LEU A 148 -7.37 -14.98 16.59
CA LEU A 148 -6.97 -16.32 16.19
C LEU A 148 -7.40 -17.39 17.21
N GLN A 149 -7.37 -17.07 18.51
CA GLN A 149 -7.85 -17.96 19.55
C GLN A 149 -9.37 -18.17 19.44
N LEU A 150 -10.14 -17.09 19.26
CA LEU A 150 -11.59 -17.17 19.04
C LEU A 150 -11.94 -18.01 17.82
N TYR A 151 -11.22 -17.84 16.70
CA TYR A 151 -11.41 -18.68 15.52
C TYR A 151 -11.18 -20.16 15.81
N ARG A 152 -10.14 -20.51 16.57
CA ARG A 152 -9.87 -21.91 16.94
C ARG A 152 -11.01 -22.48 17.79
N GLU A 153 -11.48 -21.73 18.77
CA GLU A 153 -12.59 -22.15 19.63
C GLU A 153 -13.89 -22.31 18.83
N TYR A 154 -14.20 -21.34 17.96
CA TYR A 154 -15.34 -21.41 17.05
C TYR A 154 -15.31 -22.68 16.21
N TYR A 155 -14.19 -22.99 15.56
CA TYR A 155 -14.06 -24.21 14.75
C TYR A 155 -14.14 -25.48 15.59
N GLN A 156 -13.63 -25.49 16.83
CA GLN A 156 -13.78 -26.63 17.73
C GLN A 156 -15.25 -26.87 18.06
N LEU A 157 -15.98 -25.81 18.43
CA LEU A 157 -17.40 -25.89 18.76
C LEU A 157 -18.25 -26.31 17.55
N GLN A 158 -17.99 -25.75 16.37
CA GLN A 158 -18.67 -26.13 15.13
C GLN A 158 -18.50 -27.63 14.82
N ASN A 159 -17.28 -28.16 14.96
CA ASN A 159 -17.02 -29.58 14.75
C ASN A 159 -17.62 -30.50 15.84
N HIS A 160 -17.97 -29.96 17.01
CA HIS A 160 -18.70 -30.69 18.05
C HIS A 160 -20.20 -30.71 17.78
N THR A 161 -20.78 -29.59 17.34
CA THR A 161 -22.21 -29.54 16.95
C THR A 161 -22.51 -30.44 15.75
N ASP A 162 -21.60 -30.53 14.77
CA ASP A 162 -21.79 -31.38 13.59
C ASP A 162 -21.68 -32.89 13.91
N LYS A 163 -21.07 -33.27 15.05
CA LYS A 163 -20.92 -34.66 15.49
C LYS A 163 -22.08 -35.17 16.35
N ASP A 164 -22.81 -34.28 17.02
CA ASP A 164 -23.96 -34.66 17.84
C ASP A 164 -25.26 -34.80 17.01
N GLU A 165 -25.26 -34.39 15.73
CA GLU A 165 -26.38 -34.55 14.78
C GLU A 165 -26.24 -35.77 13.83
N SER A 166 -25.23 -36.63 13.99
CA SER A 166 -25.04 -37.90 13.24
C SER A 166 -25.11 -39.13 14.14
#